data_AF-A0AA36MCD7-F1
#
_entry.id   AF-A0AA36MCD7-F1
#
_cell.length_a   1.000
_cell.length_b   1.000
_cell.length_c   1.000
_cell.angle_alpha   90.00
_cell.angle_beta   90.00
_cell.angle_gamma   90.00
#
_symmetry.space_group_name_H-M   'P 1'
#
loop_
_entity.id
_entity.type
_entity.pdbx_description
1 polymer ?
#
loop_
_entity_poly.entity_id
_entity_poly.type
_entity_poly.pdbx_seq_one_letter_code
_entity_poly.pdbx_strand_id
1 'polypeptide(L)'
;MMMSGYGFFCNRKLNTIFTAPRYQPEANNKGAVVYVDKQGKIGFKVLSPLEQAPDQGQGDDTPIKVAGPDDKSFRIRRGQMTGQPR
;
A
#
# COMPACT_ATOMS: atom_id res chain seq x y z
N MET A 1 -7.44 -1.86 -16.22
CA MET A 1 -7.08 -1.81 -14.78
C MET A 1 -5.56 -1.72 -14.65
N MET A 2 -5.04 -0.90 -13.73
CA MET A 2 -3.58 -0.73 -13.56
C MET A 2 -2.99 -1.81 -12.67
N MET A 3 -2.56 -2.92 -13.26
CA MET A 3 -1.99 -4.04 -12.50
C MET A 3 -0.67 -3.71 -11.81
N SER A 4 0.08 -2.71 -12.30
CA SER A 4 1.38 -2.32 -11.76
C SER A 4 1.31 -1.22 -10.68
N GLY A 5 0.11 -0.69 -10.38
CA GLY A 5 -0.04 0.44 -9.45
C GLY A 5 0.34 1.80 -10.02
N TYR A 6 0.82 1.88 -11.26
CA TYR A 6 1.01 3.13 -11.98
C TYR A 6 0.80 2.92 -13.49
N GLY A 7 0.61 4.02 -14.22
CA GLY A 7 0.61 4.00 -15.68
C GLY A 7 0.76 5.39 -16.29
N PHE A 8 1.38 5.42 -17.46
CA PHE A 8 1.59 6.63 -18.25
C PHE A 8 0.54 6.75 -19.36
N PHE A 9 0.07 7.96 -19.58
CA PHE A 9 -0.88 8.32 -20.64
C PHE A 9 -0.42 9.58 -21.36
N CYS A 10 -1.10 9.91 -22.47
CA CYS A 10 -0.87 11.14 -23.23
C CYS A 10 0.63 11.33 -23.56
N ASN A 11 1.29 10.29 -24.10
CA ASN A 11 2.74 10.29 -24.38
C ASN A 11 3.58 10.64 -23.15
N ARG A 12 3.29 10.00 -22.01
CA ARG A 12 3.96 10.20 -20.71
C ARG A 12 3.78 11.59 -20.10
N LYS A 13 2.87 12.42 -20.62
CA LYS A 13 2.52 13.73 -20.03
C LYS A 13 1.58 13.61 -18.84
N LEU A 14 0.91 12.46 -18.70
CA LEU A 14 0.04 12.15 -17.58
C LEU A 14 0.53 10.85 -16.92
N ASN A 15 0.60 10.86 -15.60
CA ASN A 15 0.88 9.68 -14.80
C ASN A 15 -0.26 9.49 -13.80
N THR A 16 -0.81 8.29 -13.74
CA THR A 16 -1.78 7.90 -12.71
C THR A 16 -1.13 6.89 -11.79
N ILE A 17 -1.34 7.06 -10.49
CA ILE A 17 -0.74 6.25 -9.43
C ILE A 17 -1.86 5.70 -8.55
N PHE A 18 -1.78 4.42 -8.24
CA PHE A 18 -2.61 3.73 -7.27
C PHE A 18 -1.69 3.17 -6.17
N THR A 19 -1.96 3.54 -4.92
CA THR A 19 -1.10 3.16 -3.77
C THR A 19 -1.64 1.96 -2.99
N ALA A 20 -2.86 1.50 -3.26
CA ALA A 20 -3.50 0.38 -2.56
C ALA A 20 -3.33 -0.93 -3.36
N PRO A 21 -2.39 -1.83 -2.98
CA PRO A 21 -2.32 -3.17 -3.55
C PRO A 21 -3.59 -3.95 -3.19
N ARG A 22 -4.06 -4.81 -4.10
CA ARG A 22 -5.28 -5.62 -3.92
C ARG A 22 -6.50 -4.78 -3.51
N TYR A 23 -6.64 -3.59 -4.10
CA TYR A 23 -7.79 -2.70 -3.87
C TYR A 23 -9.11 -3.38 -4.24
N GLN A 24 -9.08 -4.23 -5.27
CA GLN A 24 -10.17 -5.10 -5.63
C GLN A 24 -9.74 -6.57 -5.40
N PRO A 25 -10.42 -7.34 -4.53
CA PRO A 25 -9.97 -8.69 -4.16
C PRO A 25 -9.81 -9.66 -5.34
N GLU A 26 -10.63 -9.50 -6.38
CA GLU A 26 -10.60 -10.35 -7.59
C GLU A 26 -9.43 -9.99 -8.53
N ALA A 27 -8.86 -8.80 -8.37
CA ALA A 27 -7.74 -8.31 -9.16
C ALA A 27 -6.51 -8.14 -8.26
N ASN A 28 -5.49 -8.98 -8.45
CA ASN A 28 -4.25 -8.92 -7.68
C ASN A 28 -3.36 -7.72 -8.12
N ASN A 29 -3.91 -6.50 -8.12
CA ASN A 29 -3.21 -5.29 -8.53
C ASN A 29 -2.13 -4.93 -7.51
N LYS A 30 -1.01 -4.43 -8.02
CA LYS A 30 0.05 -3.83 -7.19
C LYS A 30 -0.32 -2.39 -6.83
N GLY A 31 0.36 -1.85 -5.84
CA GLY A 31 0.44 -0.41 -5.59
C GLY A 31 1.75 0.17 -6.10
N ALA A 32 1.86 1.49 -6.21
CA ALA A 32 3.12 2.17 -6.47
C ALA A 32 3.21 3.50 -5.73
N VAL A 33 4.43 3.89 -5.36
CA VAL A 33 4.78 5.21 -4.85
C VAL A 33 5.74 5.86 -5.83
N VAL A 34 5.44 7.07 -6.27
CA VAL A 34 6.35 7.86 -7.10
C VAL A 34 7.34 8.61 -6.22
N TYR A 35 8.59 8.70 -6.67
CA TYR A 35 9.57 9.62 -6.12
C TYR A 35 10.14 10.48 -7.24
N VAL A 36 10.44 11.73 -6.92
CA VAL A 36 11.03 12.71 -7.83
C VAL A 36 12.31 13.21 -7.19
N ASP A 37 13.44 13.07 -7.89
CA ASP A 37 14.73 13.55 -7.37
C ASP A 37 14.93 15.06 -7.64
N LYS A 38 16.04 15.60 -7.14
CA LYS A 38 16.36 17.04 -7.28
C LYS A 38 16.60 17.47 -8.73
N GLN A 39 16.90 16.52 -9.61
CA GLN A 39 17.13 16.71 -11.04
C GLN A 39 15.83 16.54 -11.85
N GLY A 40 14.70 16.31 -11.18
CA GLY A 40 13.40 16.11 -11.81
C GLY A 40 13.23 14.72 -12.42
N LYS A 41 14.11 13.75 -12.14
CA LYS A 41 13.91 12.37 -12.58
C LYS A 41 12.83 11.72 -11.74
N ILE A 42 11.93 11.03 -12.42
CA ILE A 42 10.82 10.32 -11.80
C ILE A 42 11.18 8.84 -11.73
N GLY A 43 10.98 8.23 -10.57
CA GLY A 43 11.05 6.79 -10.37
C GLY A 43 9.89 6.25 -9.54
N PHE A 44 9.79 4.93 -9.44
CA PHE A 44 8.67 4.25 -8.79
C PHE A 44 9.17 3.16 -7.85
N LYS A 45 8.60 3.10 -6.64
CA LYS A 45 8.65 1.92 -5.78
C LYS A 45 7.33 1.18 -5.93
N VAL A 46 7.37 -0.06 -6.38
CA VAL A 46 6.18 -0.91 -6.55
C VAL A 46 5.93 -1.70 -5.28
N LEU A 47 4.68 -1.70 -4.81
CA LEU A 47 4.20 -2.41 -3.64
C LEU A 47 3.44 -3.66 -4.11
N SER A 48 4.02 -4.84 -3.86
CA SER A 48 3.31 -6.10 -4.07
C SER A 48 2.25 -6.31 -2.99
N PRO A 49 1.09 -6.89 -3.31
CA PRO A 49 0.16 -7.40 -2.31
C PRO A 49 0.89 -8.36 -1.36
N LEU A 50 0.61 -8.24 -0.06
CA LEU A 50 1.07 -9.24 0.90
C LEU A 50 0.32 -10.55 0.64
N GLU A 51 1.03 -11.68 0.72
CA GLU A 51 0.37 -12.97 0.86
C GLU A 51 -0.48 -12.91 2.12
N GLN A 52 -1.78 -13.13 1.98
CA GLN A 52 -2.61 -13.38 3.15
C GLN A 52 -2.13 -14.70 3.76
N ALA A 53 -1.88 -14.70 5.07
CA ALA A 53 -1.84 -15.97 5.80
C ALA A 53 -3.13 -16.74 5.44
N PRO A 54 -3.07 -18.07 5.23
CA PRO A 54 -4.23 -18.85 4.82
C PRO A 54 -5.39 -18.52 5.76
N ASP A 55 -6.54 -18.28 5.14
CA ASP A 55 -7.79 -17.89 5.79
C ASP A 55 -8.28 -19.03 6.69
N GLN A 56 -7.64 -19.18 7.86
CA GLN A 56 -8.13 -20.02 8.94
C GLN A 56 -9.27 -19.23 9.57
N GLY A 57 -10.50 -19.51 9.14
CA GLY A 57 -11.69 -18.80 9.59
C GLY A 57 -11.74 -18.71 11.11
N GLN A 58 -11.42 -17.54 11.67
CA GLN A 58 -11.59 -17.26 13.08
C GLN A 58 -11.38 -15.76 13.37
N GLY A 59 -12.46 -15.04 13.70
CA GLY A 59 -12.44 -13.88 14.60
C GLY A 59 -11.84 -12.57 14.07
N ASP A 60 -12.70 -11.56 14.04
CA ASP A 60 -12.55 -10.17 13.61
C ASP A 60 -11.50 -9.31 14.40
N ASP A 61 -10.30 -9.80 14.70
CA ASP A 61 -9.30 -9.02 15.47
C ASP A 61 -7.82 -9.39 15.20
N THR A 62 -7.44 -9.68 13.94
CA THR A 62 -6.03 -9.95 13.60
C THR A 62 -5.26 -8.69 13.20
N PRO A 63 -4.10 -8.38 13.84
CA PRO A 63 -3.37 -7.15 13.62
C PRO A 63 -2.64 -7.15 12.26
N ILE A 64 -2.87 -6.13 11.44
CA ILE A 64 -2.09 -5.88 10.22
C ILE A 64 -0.67 -5.46 10.64
N LYS A 65 0.31 -6.34 10.45
CA LYS A 65 1.73 -6.06 10.71
C LYS A 65 2.32 -5.30 9.52
N VAL A 66 2.54 -3.99 9.66
CA VAL A 66 3.31 -3.20 8.67
C VAL A 66 4.76 -3.19 9.10
N ALA A 67 5.59 -4.01 8.46
CA ALA A 67 7.02 -4.11 8.77
C ALA A 67 7.77 -2.89 8.19
N GLY A 68 8.26 -2.02 9.08
CA GLY A 68 9.24 -0.98 8.78
C GLY A 68 10.48 -1.13 9.68
N PRO A 69 11.64 -0.54 9.33
CA PRO A 69 12.90 -0.72 10.05
C PRO A 69 12.87 -0.26 11.52
N ASP A 70 11.95 0.65 11.85
CA ASP A 70 11.76 1.20 13.19
C ASP A 70 10.30 0.98 13.62
N ASP A 71 9.93 -0.26 13.96
CA ASP A 71 8.56 -0.68 14.32
C ASP A 71 7.98 0.15 15.49
N LYS A 72 7.38 1.28 15.12
CA LYS A 72 6.39 2.03 15.91
C LYS A 72 5.02 1.80 15.29
N SER A 73 4.59 0.54 15.27
CA SER A 73 3.26 0.14 14.80
C SER A 73 2.15 0.95 15.47
N PHE A 74 1.46 1.76 14.66
CA PHE A 74 0.24 2.45 15.07
C PHE A 74 -0.93 1.45 15.01
N ARG A 75 -1.56 1.18 16.16
CA ARG A 75 -2.86 0.48 16.19
C ARG A 75 -3.96 1.46 15.82
N ILE A 76 -4.55 1.30 14.64
CA ILE A 76 -5.81 1.99 14.29
C ILE A 76 -6.96 1.07 14.65
N ARG A 77 -7.61 1.31 15.80
CA ARG A 77 -8.96 0.77 16.06
C ARG A 77 -9.96 1.71 15.37
N ARG A 78 -10.83 1.20 14.51
CA ARG A 78 -11.95 2.00 13.99
C ARG A 78 -12.80 2.45 15.18
N GLY A 79 -12.82 3.76 15.46
CA GLY A 79 -13.79 4.37 16.39
C GLY A 79 -13.25 5.12 17.61
N GLN A 80 -11.95 5.08 17.94
CA GLN A 80 -11.41 5.92 19.02
C GLN A 80 -9.91 6.18 18.82
N MET A 81 -9.53 7.46 18.66
CA MET A 81 -8.16 7.93 18.74
C MET A 81 -7.77 8.08 20.21
N THR A 82 -7.25 7.02 20.84
CA THR A 82 -6.56 7.14 22.13
C THR A 82 -5.18 6.52 22.01
N GLY A 83 -4.18 7.37 21.79
CA GLY A 83 -2.78 6.97 21.87
C GLY A 83 -2.33 6.92 23.33
N GLN A 84 -1.79 5.77 23.75
CA GLN A 84 -0.82 5.75 24.84
C GLN A 84 0.47 5.10 24.34
N PRO A 85 1.62 5.75 24.52
CA PRO A 85 2.92 5.18 24.21
C PRO A 85 3.28 4.10 25.24
N ARG A 86 3.96 3.04 24.79
CA ARG A 86 4.84 2.24 25.65
C ARG A 86 6.27 2.61 25.33
#